data_AF-A0AAQ6IMR5-F1
#
_entry.id   AF-A0AAQ6IMR5-F1
#
_cell.length_a   1.000
_cell.length_b   1.000
_cell.length_c   1.000
_cell.angle_alpha   90.00
_cell.angle_beta   90.00
_cell.angle_gamma   90.00
#
_symmetry.space_group_name_H-M   'P 1'
#
loop_
_entity.id
_entity.type
_entity.pdbx_description
1 polymer ?
#
loop_
_entity_poly.entity_id
_entity_poly.type
_entity_poly.pdbx_seq_one_letter_code
_entity_poly.pdbx_strand_id
1 'polypeptide(L)'
;MSVCVYVEFFFLLYAYIIVLSSFPNINLNTKNPCLYVELVFHQLLYLCTQAFKDTGKAPVETEVAIHRIRITLTSRNVKSLEKVCADLIRGAKEKNLKVKGPVRMPTKTLRITTRKTPCGEGSKTWDRFQMRIHKRLIDLHSPSEIVKQITSISIEPGVEVEVTIADA
;
A
#
# COMPACT_ATOMS: atom_id res chain seq x y z
N MET A 1 32.51 -1.83 -3.19
CA MET A 1 32.73 -3.09 -2.47
C MET A 1 33.95 -3.04 -1.53
N SER A 2 34.20 -1.91 -0.85
CA SER A 2 35.36 -1.78 0.07
C SER A 2 35.04 -1.09 1.41
N VAL A 3 33.78 -0.68 1.66
CA VAL A 3 33.41 0.02 2.90
C VAL A 3 32.67 -0.88 3.91
N CYS A 4 32.14 -2.03 3.49
CA CYS A 4 31.44 -2.96 4.39
C CYS A 4 32.37 -3.75 5.32
N VAL A 5 33.61 -4.04 4.91
CA VAL A 5 34.50 -4.92 5.69
C VAL A 5 35.05 -4.23 6.94
N TYR A 6 35.16 -2.90 6.93
CA TYR A 6 35.66 -2.14 8.07
C TYR A 6 34.66 -1.98 9.22
N VAL A 7 33.36 -1.98 8.94
CA VAL A 7 32.31 -1.81 9.96
C VAL A 7 32.10 -3.10 10.77
N GLU A 8 32.19 -4.25 10.10
CA GLU A 8 32.15 -5.58 10.74
C GLU A 8 33.32 -5.78 11.73
N PHE A 9 34.53 -5.33 11.37
CA PHE A 9 35.71 -5.49 12.22
C PHE A 9 35.63 -4.63 13.50
N PHE A 10 34.99 -3.46 13.41
CA PHE A 10 34.81 -2.56 14.55
C PHE A 10 33.78 -3.10 15.55
N PHE A 11 32.71 -3.73 15.05
CA PHE A 11 31.67 -4.33 15.88
C PHE A 11 32.19 -5.54 16.66
N LEU A 12 33.04 -6.36 16.04
CA LEU A 12 33.66 -7.52 16.67
C LEU A 12 34.68 -7.12 17.76
N LEU A 13 35.46 -6.06 17.54
CA LEU A 13 36.38 -5.55 18.56
C LEU A 13 35.62 -4.99 19.77
N TYR A 14 34.51 -4.29 19.53
CA TYR A 14 33.68 -3.71 20.59
C TYR A 14 32.97 -4.80 21.42
N ALA A 15 32.46 -5.85 20.77
CA ALA A 15 31.87 -7.00 21.45
C ALA A 15 32.92 -7.75 22.31
N TYR A 16 34.15 -7.91 21.80
CA TYR A 16 35.24 -8.55 22.55
C TYR A 16 35.65 -7.77 23.81
N ILE A 17 35.69 -6.43 23.72
CA ILE A 17 35.98 -5.56 24.88
C ILE A 17 34.86 -5.61 25.93
N ILE A 18 33.59 -5.65 25.52
CA ILE A 18 32.45 -5.76 26.43
C ILE A 18 32.47 -7.09 27.20
N VAL A 19 32.75 -8.20 26.51
CA VAL A 19 32.80 -9.54 27.13
C VAL A 19 33.95 -9.62 28.14
N LEU A 20 35.11 -9.02 27.87
CA LEU A 20 36.23 -8.95 28.81
C LEU A 20 35.94 -8.09 30.05
N SER A 21 35.11 -7.05 29.92
CA SER A 21 34.72 -6.19 31.06
C SER A 21 33.66 -6.80 31.98
N SER A 22 32.94 -7.83 31.53
CA SER A 22 31.77 -8.40 32.25
C SER A 22 32.10 -9.57 33.18
N PHE A 23 33.35 -10.06 33.19
CA PHE A 23 33.76 -11.19 34.04
C PHE A 23 35.02 -10.87 34.86
N PRO A 24 34.93 -10.06 35.93
CA PRO A 24 36.09 -9.71 36.75
C PRO A 24 36.47 -10.76 37.81
N ASN A 25 35.86 -11.96 37.84
CA ASN A 25 36.27 -13.00 38.79
C ASN A 25 35.81 -14.39 38.35
N ILE A 26 36.73 -15.19 37.81
CA ILE A 26 36.56 -16.65 37.73
C ILE A 26 37.71 -17.26 38.52
N ASN A 27 37.34 -17.90 39.63
CA ASN A 27 38.25 -18.56 40.56
C ASN A 27 38.77 -19.85 39.93
N LEU A 28 40.06 -19.88 39.61
CA LEU A 28 40.77 -21.06 39.10
C LEU A 28 41.08 -22.01 40.25
N ASN A 29 40.15 -22.89 40.62
CA ASN A 29 40.55 -24.09 41.36
C ASN A 29 39.68 -25.32 41.09
N THR A 30 40.39 -26.41 40.83
CA THR A 30 39.98 -27.82 40.68
C THR A 30 39.47 -28.31 39.31
N LYS A 31 40.47 -28.81 38.56
CA LYS A 31 40.46 -29.96 37.63
C LYS A 31 39.83 -29.74 36.23
N ASN A 32 40.75 -29.58 35.27
CA ASN A 32 40.61 -29.56 33.80
C ASN A 32 40.16 -28.22 33.18
N PRO A 33 41.08 -27.25 33.03
CA PRO A 33 40.79 -25.94 32.43
C PRO A 33 40.65 -25.92 30.90
N CYS A 34 40.82 -27.03 30.17
CA CYS A 34 40.77 -27.01 28.69
C CYS A 34 39.36 -27.24 28.11
N LEU A 35 38.46 -27.94 28.81
CA LEU A 35 37.13 -28.29 28.28
C LEU A 35 36.09 -27.18 28.45
N TYR A 36 36.26 -26.30 29.44
CA TYR A 36 35.27 -25.25 29.73
C TYR A 36 35.34 -24.08 28.74
N VAL A 37 36.51 -23.81 28.17
CA VAL A 37 36.70 -22.68 27.23
C VAL A 37 36.18 -23.02 25.83
N GLU A 38 36.33 -24.26 25.36
CA GLU A 38 35.75 -24.70 24.07
C GLU A 38 34.22 -24.82 24.12
N LEU A 39 33.65 -25.32 25.22
CA LEU A 39 32.20 -25.50 25.35
C LEU A 39 31.45 -24.15 25.37
N VAL A 40 32.00 -23.13 26.02
CA VAL A 40 31.38 -21.80 26.09
C VAL A 40 31.51 -21.05 24.76
N PHE A 41 32.63 -21.21 24.03
CA PHE A 41 32.81 -20.60 22.71
C PHE A 41 31.88 -21.22 21.66
N HIS A 42 31.69 -22.55 21.68
CA HIS A 42 30.80 -23.23 20.73
C HIS A 42 29.31 -22.95 21.05
N GLN A 43 28.94 -22.81 22.32
CA GLN A 43 27.57 -22.45 22.73
C GLN A 43 27.21 -20.99 22.38
N LEU A 44 28.16 -20.04 22.54
CA LEU A 44 27.97 -18.62 22.16
C LEU A 44 27.91 -18.43 20.64
N LEU A 45 28.69 -19.18 19.86
CA LEU A 45 28.61 -19.15 18.39
C LEU A 45 27.25 -19.71 17.89
N TYR A 46 26.71 -20.73 18.56
CA TYR A 46 25.44 -21.35 18.17
C TYR A 46 24.22 -20.48 18.50
N LEU A 47 24.24 -19.74 19.62
CA LEU A 47 23.19 -18.75 19.95
C LEU A 47 23.26 -17.50 19.06
N CYS A 48 24.46 -17.04 18.69
CA CYS A 48 24.63 -15.90 17.78
C CYS A 48 24.15 -16.21 16.35
N THR A 49 24.36 -17.45 15.87
CA THR A 49 23.90 -17.88 14.53
C THR A 49 22.38 -18.11 14.44
N GLN A 50 21.70 -18.36 15.56
CA GLN A 50 20.23 -18.51 15.57
C GLN A 50 19.50 -17.15 15.62
N ALA A 51 20.08 -16.12 16.23
CA ALA A 51 19.45 -14.79 16.33
C ALA A 51 19.53 -13.95 15.05
N PHE A 52 20.41 -14.30 14.09
CA PHE A 52 20.55 -13.56 12.83
C PHE A 52 19.75 -14.16 11.66
N LYS A 53 19.07 -15.29 11.85
CA LYS A 53 18.25 -15.92 10.81
C LYS A 53 16.94 -15.19 10.52
N ASP A 54 16.53 -14.24 11.37
CA ASP A 54 15.24 -13.55 11.23
C ASP A 54 15.31 -12.20 10.50
N THR A 55 16.50 -11.71 10.14
CA THR A 55 16.67 -10.44 9.40
C THR A 55 17.03 -10.64 7.92
N GLY A 56 17.08 -11.89 7.45
CA GLY A 56 17.43 -12.25 6.08
C GLY A 56 16.26 -12.37 5.10
N LYS A 57 15.04 -11.93 5.45
CA LYS A 57 13.99 -11.79 4.43
C LYS A 57 14.28 -10.49 3.67
N ALA A 58 15.13 -10.61 2.65
CA ALA A 58 15.19 -9.65 1.56
C ALA A 58 13.74 -9.26 1.18
N PRO A 59 13.46 -7.99 0.85
CA PRO A 59 12.12 -7.61 0.43
C PRO A 59 11.71 -8.59 -0.65
N VAL A 60 10.61 -9.31 -0.40
CA VAL A 60 10.03 -10.21 -1.37
C VAL A 60 9.75 -9.34 -2.59
N GLU A 61 10.59 -9.45 -3.62
CA GLU A 61 10.27 -9.00 -4.96
C GLU A 61 9.05 -9.83 -5.36
N THR A 62 7.89 -9.33 -4.94
CA THR A 62 6.62 -9.97 -5.19
C THR A 62 6.49 -9.89 -6.69
N GLU A 63 6.52 -11.04 -7.38
CA GLU A 63 6.31 -11.11 -8.82
C GLU A 63 5.03 -10.34 -9.12
N VAL A 64 5.17 -9.11 -9.61
CA VAL A 64 4.06 -8.17 -9.68
C VAL A 64 3.23 -8.55 -10.88
N ALA A 65 2.25 -9.41 -10.65
CA ALA A 65 1.27 -9.80 -11.66
C ALA A 65 0.62 -8.52 -12.22
N ILE A 66 0.78 -8.32 -13.53
CA ILE A 66 0.28 -7.15 -14.21
C ILE A 66 -1.18 -7.40 -14.55
N HIS A 67 -2.09 -6.81 -13.78
CA HIS A 67 -3.52 -6.90 -14.05
C HIS A 67 -4.01 -5.75 -14.93
N ARG A 68 -5.07 -6.02 -15.68
CA ARG A 68 -5.85 -4.98 -16.36
C ARG A 68 -6.93 -4.52 -15.40
N ILE A 69 -6.78 -3.31 -14.87
CA ILE A 69 -7.68 -2.77 -13.85
C ILE A 69 -8.52 -1.68 -14.48
N ARG A 70 -9.83 -1.72 -14.23
CA ARG A 70 -10.77 -0.68 -14.63
C ARG A 70 -11.32 0.00 -13.38
N ILE A 71 -11.06 1.30 -13.29
CA ILE A 71 -11.59 2.17 -12.24
C ILE A 71 -12.83 2.86 -12.79
N THR A 72 -13.93 2.74 -12.06
CA THR A 72 -15.20 3.40 -12.37
C THR A 72 -15.45 4.50 -11.36
N LEU A 73 -15.69 5.71 -11.86
CA LEU A 73 -16.08 6.86 -11.05
C LEU A 73 -17.54 7.20 -11.33
N THR A 74 -18.36 7.28 -10.30
CA THR A 74 -19.76 7.68 -10.39
C THR A 74 -20.02 8.87 -9.46
N SER A 75 -20.64 9.93 -9.97
CA SER A 75 -21.07 11.06 -9.13
C SER A 75 -22.24 11.81 -9.73
N ARG A 76 -22.90 12.62 -8.89
CA ARG A 76 -23.92 13.60 -9.29
C ARG A 76 -23.31 14.95 -9.66
N ASN A 77 -22.14 15.29 -9.10
CA ASN A 77 -21.49 16.58 -9.28
C ASN A 77 -20.37 16.46 -10.31
N VAL A 78 -20.40 17.27 -11.38
CA VAL A 78 -19.40 17.19 -12.45
C VAL A 78 -18.03 17.73 -11.99
N LYS A 79 -18.01 18.82 -11.22
CA LYS A 79 -16.77 19.51 -10.81
C LYS A 79 -15.87 18.62 -9.95
N SER A 80 -16.43 18.00 -8.91
CA SER A 80 -15.70 17.08 -8.04
C SER A 80 -15.21 15.85 -8.79
N LEU A 81 -16.06 15.30 -9.66
CA LEU A 81 -15.75 14.14 -10.49
C LEU A 81 -14.60 14.41 -11.48
N GLU A 82 -14.54 15.61 -12.08
CA GLU A 82 -13.44 16.00 -12.97
C GLU A 82 -12.14 16.26 -12.22
N LYS A 83 -12.21 16.87 -11.02
CA LYS A 83 -11.06 17.03 -10.13
C LYS A 83 -10.44 15.68 -9.77
N VAL A 84 -11.24 14.75 -9.23
CA VAL A 84 -10.78 13.39 -8.87
C VAL A 84 -10.22 12.65 -10.09
N CYS A 85 -10.88 12.77 -11.24
CA CYS A 85 -10.39 12.16 -12.47
C CYS A 85 -9.02 12.71 -12.89
N ALA A 86 -8.80 14.02 -12.80
CA ALA A 86 -7.52 14.65 -13.12
C ALA A 86 -6.42 14.24 -12.12
N ASP A 87 -6.75 14.18 -10.84
CA ASP A 87 -5.84 13.77 -9.77
C ASP A 87 -5.40 12.32 -9.92
N LEU A 88 -6.32 11.40 -10.25
CA LEU A 88 -6.00 10.00 -10.52
C LEU A 88 -5.08 9.84 -11.73
N ILE A 89 -5.32 10.58 -12.81
CA ILE A 89 -4.47 10.54 -14.00
C ILE A 89 -3.07 11.11 -13.68
N ARG A 90 -3.00 12.18 -12.91
CA ARG A 90 -1.73 12.77 -12.46
C ARG A 90 -0.95 11.78 -11.58
N GLY A 91 -1.58 11.20 -10.56
CA GLY A 91 -0.93 10.21 -9.69
C GLY A 91 -0.49 8.95 -10.42
N ALA A 92 -1.22 8.51 -11.44
CA ALA A 92 -0.81 7.38 -12.26
C ALA A 92 0.38 7.72 -13.19
N LYS A 93 0.45 8.96 -13.70
CA LYS A 93 1.60 9.45 -14.49
C LYS A 93 2.86 9.63 -13.65
N GLU A 94 2.73 10.16 -12.43
CA GLU A 94 3.86 10.30 -11.49
C GLU A 94 4.51 8.95 -11.17
N LYS A 95 3.72 7.88 -11.11
CA LYS A 95 4.20 6.50 -10.92
C LYS A 95 4.60 5.77 -12.21
N ASN A 96 4.65 6.47 -13.36
CA ASN A 96 5.01 5.92 -14.67
C ASN A 96 4.15 4.72 -15.13
N LEU A 97 2.85 4.71 -14.78
CA LEU A 97 1.93 3.65 -15.21
C LEU A 97 1.35 3.94 -16.62
N LYS A 98 1.03 2.88 -17.35
CA LYS A 98 0.33 3.00 -18.65
C LYS A 98 -1.16 3.25 -18.39
N VAL A 99 -1.59 4.48 -18.64
CA VAL A 99 -2.98 4.94 -18.43
C VAL A 99 -3.69 5.07 -19.78
N LYS A 100 -4.88 4.47 -19.90
CA LYS A 100 -5.84 4.90 -20.92
C LYS A 100 -6.68 6.03 -20.33
N GLY A 101 -6.76 7.14 -21.07
CA GLY A 101 -7.42 8.37 -20.62
C GLY A 101 -8.88 8.16 -20.20
N PRO A 102 -9.49 9.18 -19.59
CA PRO A 102 -10.80 9.03 -18.97
C PRO A 102 -11.89 8.95 -20.03
N VAL A 103 -12.54 7.79 -20.11
CA VAL A 103 -13.68 7.56 -21.00
C VAL A 103 -14.93 8.12 -20.33
N ARG A 104 -15.55 9.11 -20.98
CA ARG A 104 -16.80 9.72 -20.52
C ARG A 104 -17.97 8.86 -20.98
N MET A 105 -18.68 8.26 -20.04
CA MET A 105 -19.92 7.56 -20.33
C MET A 105 -21.08 8.56 -20.44
N PRO A 106 -22.10 8.26 -21.26
CA PRO A 106 -23.27 9.12 -21.40
C PRO A 106 -23.96 9.31 -20.05
N THR A 107 -24.43 10.53 -19.81
CA THR A 107 -25.03 10.92 -18.54
C THR A 107 -26.44 10.36 -18.42
N LYS A 108 -26.69 9.57 -17.38
CA LYS A 108 -28.03 9.06 -17.12
C LYS A 108 -28.86 10.15 -16.47
N THR A 109 -29.98 10.48 -17.09
CA THR A 109 -30.94 11.45 -16.59
C THR A 109 -32.14 10.71 -16.03
N LEU A 110 -32.31 10.75 -14.72
CA LEU A 110 -33.50 10.26 -14.04
C LEU A 110 -34.52 11.39 -13.96
N ARG A 111 -35.74 11.15 -14.44
CA ARG A 111 -36.82 12.14 -14.45
C ARG A 111 -37.99 11.58 -13.66
N ILE A 112 -38.49 12.35 -12.71
CA ILE A 112 -39.72 12.05 -11.99
C ILE A 112 -40.64 13.25 -12.19
N THR A 113 -41.85 13.00 -12.67
CA THR A 113 -42.87 14.02 -12.84
C THR A 113 -44.06 13.71 -11.96
N THR A 114 -44.35 14.57 -11.00
CA THR A 114 -45.48 14.43 -10.08
C THR A 114 -46.40 15.62 -10.19
N ARG A 115 -47.65 15.47 -9.75
CA ARG A 115 -48.51 16.63 -9.51
C ARG A 115 -47.94 17.42 -8.33
N LYS A 116 -48.03 18.75 -8.40
CA LYS A 116 -47.68 19.61 -7.26
C LYS A 116 -48.64 19.42 -6.09
N THR A 117 -49.92 19.26 -6.40
CA THR A 117 -50.98 19.16 -5.40
C THR A 117 -51.08 17.75 -4.81
N PRO A 118 -51.27 17.60 -3.49
CA PRO A 118 -51.51 16.31 -2.84
C PRO A 118 -52.93 15.77 -3.02
N CYS A 119 -53.97 16.62 -2.98
CA CYS A 119 -55.38 16.24 -2.91
C CYS A 119 -56.16 16.36 -4.24
N GLY A 120 -55.48 16.56 -5.37
CA GLY A 120 -56.10 16.54 -6.70
C GLY A 120 -56.89 17.78 -7.11
N GLU A 121 -57.30 18.61 -6.15
CA GLU A 121 -58.03 19.87 -6.35
C GLU A 121 -57.13 21.02 -6.87
N GLY A 122 -57.70 21.99 -7.58
CA GLY A 122 -56.96 23.13 -8.15
C GLY A 122 -56.30 22.89 -9.52
N SER A 123 -55.37 23.77 -9.90
CA SER A 123 -54.79 23.80 -11.25
C SER A 123 -53.90 22.58 -11.56
N LYS A 124 -53.95 22.10 -12.82
CA LYS A 124 -53.15 20.96 -13.30
C LYS A 124 -51.68 21.33 -13.51
N THR A 125 -50.97 21.59 -12.42
CA THR A 125 -49.53 21.89 -12.42
C THR A 125 -48.71 20.65 -12.09
N TRP A 126 -47.56 20.52 -12.76
CA TRP A 126 -46.64 19.39 -12.63
C TRP A 126 -45.26 19.87 -12.19
N ASP A 127 -44.64 19.14 -11.26
CA ASP A 127 -43.23 19.27 -10.95
C ASP A 127 -42.41 18.32 -11.80
N ARG A 128 -41.26 18.80 -12.28
CA ARG A 128 -40.33 18.02 -13.10
C ARG A 128 -38.99 17.92 -12.39
N PHE A 129 -38.83 16.89 -11.57
CA PHE A 129 -37.58 16.62 -10.90
C PHE A 129 -36.61 15.92 -11.86
N GLN A 130 -35.34 16.33 -11.83
CA GLN A 130 -34.27 15.72 -12.60
C GLN A 130 -33.09 15.41 -11.68
N MET A 131 -32.56 14.19 -11.76
CA MET A 131 -31.25 13.84 -11.22
C MET A 131 -30.34 13.38 -12.36
N ARG A 132 -29.13 13.92 -12.42
CA ARG A 132 -28.11 13.54 -13.41
C ARG A 132 -27.04 12.72 -12.73
N ILE A 133 -26.71 11.57 -13.32
CA ILE A 133 -25.63 10.70 -12.87
C ILE A 133 -24.56 10.68 -13.97
N HIS A 134 -23.36 11.02 -13.55
CA HIS A 134 -22.19 11.16 -14.39
C HIS A 134 -21.23 9.99 -14.09
N LYS A 135 -20.88 9.21 -15.12
CA LYS A 135 -19.97 8.07 -15.00
C LYS A 135 -18.70 8.31 -15.83
N ARG A 136 -17.53 7.94 -15.32
CA ARG A 136 -16.26 7.90 -16.06
C ARG A 136 -15.54 6.60 -15.79
N LEU A 137 -14.78 6.14 -16.78
CA LEU A 137 -13.97 4.94 -16.70
C LEU A 137 -12.51 5.30 -16.96
N ILE A 138 -11.60 4.76 -16.17
CA ILE A 138 -10.15 4.86 -16.36
C ILE A 138 -9.60 3.45 -16.35
N ASP A 139 -8.89 3.08 -17.41
CA ASP A 139 -8.27 1.76 -17.52
C ASP A 139 -6.75 1.90 -17.26
N LEU A 140 -6.23 1.06 -16.38
CA LEU A 140 -4.83 1.01 -15.95
C LEU A 140 -4.24 -0.38 -16.17
N HIS A 141 -2.96 -0.42 -16.54
CA HIS A 141 -2.15 -1.63 -16.56
C HIS A 141 -1.10 -1.55 -15.46
N SER A 142 -1.38 -2.18 -14.32
CA SER A 142 -0.55 -2.08 -13.13
C SER A 142 -0.89 -3.21 -12.15
N PRO A 143 0.01 -3.54 -11.21
CA PRO A 143 -0.34 -4.40 -10.09
C PRO A 143 -1.40 -3.75 -9.20
N SER A 144 -2.21 -4.57 -8.53
CA SER A 144 -3.36 -4.12 -7.74
C SER A 144 -2.99 -3.30 -6.52
N GLU A 145 -1.80 -3.53 -5.94
CA GLU A 145 -1.32 -2.83 -4.75
C GLU A 145 -1.07 -1.33 -5.00
N ILE A 146 -0.45 -0.99 -6.13
CA ILE A 146 -0.18 0.41 -6.49
C ILE A 146 -1.48 1.18 -6.73
N VAL A 147 -2.49 0.52 -7.32
CA VAL A 147 -3.80 1.14 -7.57
C VAL A 147 -4.52 1.48 -6.27
N LYS A 148 -4.52 0.55 -5.30
CA LYS A 148 -5.15 0.77 -3.97
C LYS A 148 -4.57 2.01 -3.28
N GLN A 149 -3.26 2.22 -3.37
CA GLN A 149 -2.59 3.39 -2.80
C GLN A 149 -2.97 4.71 -3.50
N ILE A 150 -3.20 4.71 -4.82
CA ILE A 150 -3.60 5.92 -5.55
C ILE A 150 -5.06 6.28 -5.22
N THR A 151 -5.93 5.28 -5.13
CA THR A 151 -7.37 5.49 -4.88
C THR A 151 -7.66 5.97 -3.46
N SER A 152 -6.85 5.62 -2.47
CA SER A 152 -7.08 6.03 -1.08
C SER A 152 -6.86 7.52 -0.81
N ILE A 153 -5.97 8.17 -1.57
CA ILE A 153 -5.57 9.57 -1.35
C ILE A 153 -6.60 10.57 -1.92
N SER A 154 -7.44 10.15 -2.88
CA SER A 154 -8.25 11.06 -3.72
C SER A 154 -9.76 10.96 -3.50
N ILE A 155 -10.21 10.46 -2.35
CA ILE A 155 -11.64 10.30 -2.05
C ILE A 155 -12.27 11.66 -1.69
N GLU A 156 -12.83 12.33 -2.70
CA GLU A 156 -13.66 13.53 -2.54
C GLU A 156 -15.09 13.13 -2.12
N PRO A 157 -15.75 13.86 -1.19
CA PRO A 157 -17.11 13.52 -0.78
C PRO A 157 -18.11 13.58 -1.94
N GLY A 158 -18.91 12.53 -2.10
CA GLY A 158 -19.94 12.43 -3.14
C GLY A 158 -19.46 11.90 -4.49
N VAL A 159 -18.22 11.42 -4.58
CA VAL A 159 -17.73 10.60 -5.70
C VAL A 159 -17.57 9.16 -5.22
N GLU A 160 -18.24 8.23 -5.90
CA GLU A 160 -18.12 6.80 -5.64
C GLU A 160 -17.09 6.19 -6.59
N VAL A 161 -16.19 5.37 -6.04
CA VAL A 161 -15.07 4.76 -6.75
C VAL A 161 -15.20 3.24 -6.66
N GLU A 162 -15.29 2.58 -7.80
CA GLU A 162 -15.30 1.12 -7.90
C GLU A 162 -14.05 0.67 -8.66
N VAL A 163 -13.37 -0.38 -8.15
CA VAL A 163 -12.20 -0.97 -8.80
C VAL A 163 -12.56 -2.38 -9.25
N THR A 164 -12.42 -2.65 -10.54
CA THR A 164 -12.68 -3.96 -11.15
C THR A 164 -11.39 -4.50 -11.75
N ILE A 165 -11.06 -5.75 -11.43
CA ILE A 165 -9.91 -6.47 -11.98
C ILE A 165 -10.45 -7.32 -13.12
N ALA A 166 -9.99 -7.07 -14.34
CA ALA A 166 -10.26 -7.95 -15.47
C ALA A 166 -9.16 -9.00 -15.49
N ASP A 167 -9.37 -10.08 -14.76
CA ASP A 167 -8.58 -11.30 -14.93
C ASP A 167 -9.00 -11.91 -16.28
N ALA A 168 -8.01 -12.17 -17.13
CA ALA A 168 -8.21 -12.72 -18.46
C ALA A 168 -8.66 -14.19 -18.39
#